data_AF-A0A8J7QCB6-F1
#
_entry.id   AF-A0A8J7QCB6-F1
#
_cell.length_a   1.000
_cell.length_b   1.000
_cell.length_c   1.000
_cell.angle_alpha   90.00
_cell.angle_beta   90.00
_cell.angle_gamma   90.00
#
_symmetry.space_group_name_H-M   'P 1'
#
loop_
_entity.id
_entity.type
_entity.pdbx_description
1 polymer ?
#
loop_
_entity_poly.entity_id
_entity_poly.type
_entity_poly.pdbx_seq_one_letter_code
_entity_poly.pdbx_strand_id
1 'polypeptide(L)'
;MTRIVSLFCKPWRIALFLVTLSCVANALAQHPFYVQAYDNGVQAMTLDNRDMALEFLEIAAFGLLEHPEYLKDIYIRTAVLLHEDESQRAKFMQIAARVKRLIGDQGQRPERVDAQIWDRYLIAVGRKKPPLPPVPKDESKLREYTQKYPRKLEAWQALVDIDLKGRETRARQTLADALEHHPKNVALLEEALTFAVNRDRKRSAADHAEALYKLNPGSAVVMEYYGVIAADQDKWDDAERFLKNVGKTPILRDTADALAALDRQRKREADQKAKEDARIAKLEAQKKADDERARQKELDAEKARLAKLEADKERLEKEKADEQRRLEDKRKAELAKAEKRKKREASSAEKEKPADKPETRTAKKADPDPIQILETRLRKNRNDLEARYDLAELYLDRKDLRKAGKELRRLGNTDATGPRYTEVYARYNYLAERYKRNIDLKKPESLSNRAKYFVGMSYFRSERLDEAVKLLKPLSRTTYPDLKEVDKVLEETDRSDAELREQSVRDRSIQQLERRVKRDSAKPIDKLQLIGLYLERKNYRKAAPLIEDGVKQYRANQDFRYYAGRLALYRKKYGEAYRMFHSLINAGYRQNDIYFYGGMAAMKDGQEAAAEYLFKMAVRDNVSLEKRIEEVRSGNR
;
A
#
# COMPACT_ATOMS: atom_id res chain seq x y z
N MET A 1 20.45 7.72 -83.20
CA MET A 1 20.30 9.19 -83.02
C MET A 1 19.77 9.90 -84.26
N THR A 2 20.35 9.72 -85.46
CA THR A 2 19.98 10.43 -86.70
C THR A 2 18.48 10.59 -87.01
N ARG A 3 17.65 9.55 -86.82
CA ARG A 3 16.17 9.66 -87.02
C ARG A 3 15.46 10.66 -86.09
N ILE A 4 16.03 10.99 -84.94
CA ILE A 4 15.46 12.00 -84.02
C ILE A 4 15.68 13.42 -84.58
N VAL A 5 16.84 13.67 -85.22
CA VAL A 5 17.18 15.00 -85.77
C VAL A 5 16.16 15.41 -86.85
N SER A 6 15.82 14.50 -87.77
CA SER A 6 14.86 14.76 -88.86
C SER A 6 13.44 15.10 -88.39
N LEU A 7 13.07 14.81 -87.14
CA LEU A 7 11.76 15.20 -86.59
C LEU A 7 11.68 16.71 -86.29
N PHE A 8 12.80 17.35 -85.93
CA PHE A 8 12.86 18.75 -85.49
C PHE A 8 13.17 19.76 -86.62
N CYS A 9 13.60 19.33 -87.81
CA CYS A 9 14.00 20.22 -88.92
C CYS A 9 12.88 21.08 -89.55
N LYS A 10 11.67 21.13 -88.99
CA LYS A 10 10.60 22.07 -89.40
C LYS A 10 10.33 23.06 -88.26
N PRO A 11 10.47 24.39 -88.47
CA PRO A 11 10.47 25.37 -87.38
C PRO A 11 9.17 25.39 -86.56
N TRP A 12 8.02 25.08 -87.18
CA TRP A 12 6.75 24.97 -86.45
C TRP A 12 6.74 23.87 -85.38
N ARG A 13 7.57 22.82 -85.50
CA ARG A 13 7.71 21.77 -84.49
C ARG A 13 8.58 22.21 -83.31
N ILE A 14 9.59 23.04 -83.56
CA ILE A 14 10.39 23.66 -82.50
C ILE A 14 9.52 24.66 -81.73
N ALA A 15 8.73 25.48 -82.43
CA ALA A 15 7.76 26.38 -81.81
C ALA A 15 6.72 25.62 -80.98
N LEU A 16 6.10 24.56 -81.55
CA LEU A 16 5.15 23.72 -80.83
C LEU A 16 5.78 23.06 -79.60
N PHE A 17 7.00 22.51 -79.72
CA PHE A 17 7.73 21.92 -78.60
C PHE A 17 8.00 22.93 -77.49
N LEU A 18 8.47 24.14 -77.83
CA LEU A 18 8.72 25.21 -76.87
C LEU A 18 7.43 25.72 -76.19
N VAL A 19 6.32 25.80 -76.92
CA VAL A 19 4.99 26.10 -76.34
C VAL A 19 4.57 24.99 -75.38
N THR A 20 4.65 23.71 -75.77
CA THR A 20 4.31 22.61 -74.85
C THR A 20 5.25 22.55 -73.64
N LEU A 21 6.54 22.82 -73.81
CA LEU A 21 7.51 22.86 -72.72
C LEU A 21 7.24 24.03 -71.77
N SER A 22 6.84 25.19 -72.30
CA SER A 22 6.41 26.36 -71.51
C SER A 22 5.12 26.06 -70.74
N CYS A 23 4.10 25.48 -71.38
CA CYS A 23 2.87 25.08 -70.70
C CYS A 23 3.12 24.04 -69.59
N VAL A 24 3.94 23.01 -69.86
CA VAL A 24 4.30 21.98 -68.88
C VAL A 24 5.14 22.56 -67.74
N ALA A 25 6.13 23.41 -68.02
CA ALA A 25 6.93 24.08 -67.00
C ALA A 25 6.07 25.01 -66.12
N ASN A 26 5.11 25.73 -66.71
CA ASN A 26 4.22 26.62 -65.98
C ASN A 26 3.23 25.82 -65.10
N ALA A 27 2.66 24.72 -65.61
CA ALA A 27 1.83 23.81 -64.81
C ALA A 27 2.61 23.18 -63.63
N LEU A 28 3.84 22.70 -63.88
CA LEU A 28 4.73 22.16 -62.85
C LEU A 28 5.17 23.21 -61.82
N ALA A 29 5.31 24.49 -62.21
CA ALA A 29 5.63 25.59 -61.30
C ALA A 29 4.42 26.09 -60.49
N GLN A 30 3.20 25.95 -61.02
CA GLN A 30 1.97 26.39 -60.36
C GLN A 30 1.43 25.38 -59.34
N HIS A 31 1.57 24.07 -59.59
CA HIS A 31 1.07 23.04 -58.66
C HIS A 31 1.60 23.21 -57.21
N PRO A 32 2.90 23.50 -56.96
CA PRO A 32 3.40 23.79 -55.61
C PRO A 32 2.71 24.97 -54.93
N PHE A 33 2.43 26.05 -55.67
CA PHE A 33 1.72 27.23 -55.12
C PHE A 33 0.30 26.88 -54.69
N TYR A 34 -0.44 26.12 -55.49
CA TYR A 34 -1.82 25.74 -55.16
C TYR A 34 -1.91 24.68 -54.04
N VAL A 35 -0.92 23.78 -53.91
CA VAL A 35 -0.79 22.92 -52.74
C VAL A 35 -0.45 23.74 -51.49
N GLN A 36 0.45 24.73 -51.59
CA GLN A 36 0.75 25.63 -50.47
C GLN A 36 -0.48 26.47 -50.07
N ALA A 37 -1.29 26.94 -51.03
CA ALA A 37 -2.56 27.61 -50.75
C ALA A 37 -3.53 26.68 -50.02
N TYR A 38 -3.66 25.42 -50.45
CA TYR A 38 -4.45 24.40 -49.74
C TYR A 38 -3.95 24.19 -48.30
N ASP A 39 -2.64 24.01 -48.10
CA ASP A 39 -2.06 23.77 -46.77
C ASP A 39 -2.22 25.01 -45.86
N ASN A 40 -2.03 26.21 -46.39
CA ASN A 40 -2.32 27.47 -45.69
C ASN A 40 -3.81 27.60 -45.31
N GLY A 41 -4.72 27.22 -46.20
CA GLY A 41 -6.16 27.23 -45.93
C GLY A 41 -6.55 26.23 -44.82
N VAL A 42 -5.98 25.03 -44.86
CA VAL A 42 -6.12 24.04 -43.77
C VAL A 42 -5.54 24.57 -42.46
N GLN A 43 -4.38 25.23 -42.48
CA GLN A 43 -3.80 25.84 -41.29
C GLN A 43 -4.67 26.98 -40.75
N ALA A 44 -5.21 27.85 -41.61
CA ALA A 44 -6.12 28.93 -41.23
C ALA A 44 -7.39 28.39 -40.55
N MET A 45 -7.96 27.26 -41.01
CA MET A 45 -9.03 26.57 -40.29
C MET A 45 -8.62 26.12 -38.88
N THR A 46 -7.39 25.60 -38.70
CA THR A 46 -6.92 25.19 -37.37
C THR A 46 -6.62 26.35 -36.42
N LEU A 47 -6.54 27.57 -36.96
CA LEU A 47 -6.37 28.83 -36.22
C LEU A 47 -7.70 29.61 -36.08
N ASP A 48 -8.83 29.02 -36.47
CA ASP A 48 -10.18 29.63 -36.49
C ASP A 48 -10.29 30.91 -37.35
N ASN A 49 -9.33 31.15 -38.26
CA ASN A 49 -9.34 32.29 -39.17
C ASN A 49 -10.13 31.94 -40.44
N ARG A 50 -11.46 32.04 -40.30
CA ARG A 50 -12.44 31.63 -41.31
C ARG A 50 -12.27 32.30 -42.68
N ASP A 51 -12.11 33.61 -42.74
CA ASP A 51 -12.12 34.34 -44.02
C ASP A 51 -10.86 34.03 -44.82
N MET A 52 -9.70 34.02 -44.15
CA MET A 52 -8.42 33.57 -44.71
C MET A 52 -8.47 32.10 -45.16
N ALA A 53 -9.17 31.23 -44.42
CA ALA A 53 -9.37 29.84 -44.82
C ALA A 53 -10.24 29.73 -46.08
N LEU A 54 -11.32 30.51 -46.20
CA LEU A 54 -12.17 30.55 -47.39
C LEU A 54 -11.40 31.07 -48.62
N GLU A 55 -10.65 32.16 -48.47
CA GLU A 55 -9.82 32.73 -49.55
C GLU A 55 -8.78 31.72 -50.06
N PHE A 56 -7.97 31.14 -49.18
CA PHE A 56 -6.95 30.17 -49.57
C PHE A 56 -7.55 28.87 -50.16
N LEU A 57 -8.69 28.41 -49.66
CA LEU A 57 -9.38 27.24 -50.23
C LEU A 57 -10.00 27.54 -51.60
N GLU A 58 -10.46 28.76 -51.87
CA GLU A 58 -10.96 29.17 -53.19
C GLU A 58 -9.81 29.34 -54.21
N ILE A 59 -8.65 29.88 -53.78
CA ILE A 59 -7.41 29.92 -54.59
C ILE A 59 -6.96 28.49 -54.94
N ALA A 60 -6.95 27.58 -53.95
CA ALA A 60 -6.58 26.18 -54.16
C ALA A 60 -7.58 25.44 -55.08
N ALA A 61 -8.88 25.70 -54.95
CA ALA A 61 -9.92 25.11 -55.80
C ALA A 61 -9.78 25.48 -57.29
N PHE A 62 -9.24 26.67 -57.58
CA PHE A 62 -9.01 27.13 -58.95
C PHE A 62 -7.83 26.40 -59.62
N GLY A 63 -6.74 26.15 -58.88
CA GLY A 63 -5.53 25.54 -59.43
C GLY A 63 -5.48 24.02 -59.38
N LEU A 64 -6.24 23.39 -58.48
CA LEU A 64 -6.25 21.92 -58.30
C LEU A 64 -7.41 21.25 -59.05
N LEU A 65 -7.86 21.83 -60.17
CA LEU A 65 -8.99 21.32 -60.96
C LEU A 65 -8.78 19.90 -61.53
N GLU A 66 -7.53 19.52 -61.80
CA GLU A 66 -7.17 18.18 -62.28
C GLU A 66 -6.99 17.15 -61.14
N HIS A 67 -7.15 17.57 -59.88
CA HIS A 67 -6.88 16.80 -58.67
C HIS A 67 -8.17 16.54 -57.86
N PRO A 68 -9.01 15.56 -58.27
CA PRO A 68 -10.33 15.33 -57.69
C PRO A 68 -10.30 14.95 -56.21
N GLU A 69 -9.20 14.39 -55.71
CA GLU A 69 -8.95 14.11 -54.29
C GLU A 69 -8.76 15.37 -53.45
N TYR A 70 -8.10 16.41 -53.99
CA TYR A 70 -8.00 17.72 -53.35
C TYR A 70 -9.33 18.49 -53.45
N LEU A 71 -9.96 18.54 -54.64
CA LEU A 71 -11.25 19.24 -54.82
C LEU A 71 -12.34 18.75 -53.87
N LYS A 72 -12.38 17.43 -53.59
CA LYS A 72 -13.33 16.84 -52.64
C LYS A 72 -13.11 17.40 -51.23
N ASP A 73 -11.89 17.39 -50.71
CA ASP A 73 -11.59 17.89 -49.37
C ASP A 73 -11.73 19.41 -49.27
N ILE A 74 -11.28 20.15 -50.30
CA ILE A 74 -11.46 21.61 -50.41
C ILE A 74 -12.95 21.97 -50.32
N TYR A 75 -13.81 21.42 -51.19
CA TYR A 75 -15.23 21.75 -51.16
C TYR A 75 -15.96 21.22 -49.92
N ILE A 76 -15.50 20.15 -49.28
CA ILE A 76 -16.01 19.73 -47.97
C ILE A 76 -15.66 20.78 -46.91
N ARG A 77 -14.42 21.24 -46.83
CA ARG A 77 -13.97 22.28 -45.88
C ARG A 77 -14.69 23.60 -46.11
N THR A 78 -14.79 24.05 -47.36
CA THR A 78 -15.58 25.23 -47.75
C THR A 78 -17.05 25.05 -47.35
N ALA A 79 -17.66 23.88 -47.55
CA ALA A 79 -19.03 23.63 -47.10
C ALA A 79 -19.19 23.66 -45.57
N VAL A 80 -18.22 23.15 -44.80
CA VAL A 80 -18.23 23.25 -43.33
C VAL A 80 -18.14 24.71 -42.89
N LEU A 81 -17.17 25.48 -43.42
CA LEU A 81 -17.00 26.90 -43.09
C LEU A 81 -18.26 27.72 -43.46
N LEU A 82 -18.81 27.53 -44.65
CA LEU A 82 -20.00 28.27 -45.09
C LEU A 82 -21.28 27.88 -44.33
N HIS A 83 -21.38 26.67 -43.77
CA HIS A 83 -22.53 26.27 -42.95
C HIS A 83 -22.62 27.04 -41.63
N GLU A 84 -21.50 27.53 -41.11
CA GLU A 84 -21.40 28.24 -39.84
C GLU A 84 -21.78 29.74 -39.96
N ASP A 85 -22.32 30.20 -41.11
CA ASP A 85 -22.97 31.51 -41.28
C ASP A 85 -24.25 31.38 -42.13
N GLU A 86 -25.37 31.82 -41.57
CA GLU A 86 -26.66 31.78 -42.27
C GLU A 86 -26.74 32.76 -43.46
N SER A 87 -25.94 33.84 -43.48
CA SER A 87 -25.83 34.73 -44.65
C SER A 87 -25.27 33.99 -45.88
N GLN A 88 -24.38 33.03 -45.65
CA GLN A 88 -23.73 32.23 -46.70
C GLN A 88 -24.53 30.98 -47.10
N ARG A 89 -25.73 30.77 -46.55
CA ARG A 89 -26.56 29.56 -46.77
C ARG A 89 -26.81 29.25 -48.25
N ALA A 90 -26.93 30.25 -49.11
CA ALA A 90 -27.02 30.05 -50.57
C ALA A 90 -25.72 29.50 -51.18
N LYS A 91 -24.56 30.07 -50.83
CA LYS A 91 -23.23 29.61 -51.27
C LYS A 91 -22.94 28.21 -50.73
N PHE A 92 -23.28 27.94 -49.47
CA PHE A 92 -23.23 26.59 -48.86
C PHE A 92 -23.99 25.56 -49.69
N MET A 93 -25.27 25.82 -50.05
CA MET A 93 -26.07 24.86 -50.84
C MET A 93 -25.46 24.60 -52.23
N GLN A 94 -24.88 25.61 -52.88
CA GLN A 94 -24.17 25.43 -54.15
C GLN A 94 -22.92 24.53 -54.01
N ILE A 95 -22.10 24.75 -52.98
CA ILE A 95 -20.91 23.92 -52.72
C ILE A 95 -21.31 22.50 -52.30
N ALA A 96 -22.31 22.33 -51.43
CA ALA A 96 -22.84 21.02 -51.06
C ALA A 96 -23.34 20.22 -52.28
N ALA A 97 -23.97 20.88 -53.26
CA ALA A 97 -24.37 20.29 -54.53
C ALA A 97 -23.20 19.99 -55.50
N ARG A 98 -22.03 20.62 -55.32
CA ARG A 98 -20.76 20.19 -55.98
C ARG A 98 -20.19 18.96 -55.30
N VAL A 99 -20.07 18.96 -53.96
CA VAL A 99 -19.58 17.80 -53.18
C VAL A 99 -20.42 16.55 -53.46
N LYS A 100 -21.76 16.67 -53.48
CA LYS A 100 -22.65 15.54 -53.83
C LYS A 100 -22.30 14.94 -55.21
N ARG A 101 -22.02 15.77 -56.22
CA ARG A 101 -21.66 15.32 -57.57
C ARG A 101 -20.28 14.66 -57.63
N LEU A 102 -19.31 15.13 -56.82
CA LEU A 102 -17.94 14.59 -56.80
C LEU A 102 -17.79 13.27 -56.03
N ILE A 103 -18.66 13.02 -55.05
CA ILE A 103 -18.61 11.81 -54.19
C ILE A 103 -19.67 10.77 -54.62
N GLY A 104 -20.71 11.20 -55.32
CA GLY A 104 -21.86 10.35 -55.63
C GLY A 104 -22.73 10.09 -54.39
N ASP A 105 -23.87 9.42 -54.58
CA ASP A 105 -24.82 9.23 -53.48
C ASP A 105 -24.33 8.24 -52.40
N GLN A 106 -23.45 7.29 -52.76
CA GLN A 106 -22.91 6.25 -51.85
C GLN A 106 -21.99 6.78 -50.74
N GLY A 107 -21.54 8.04 -50.80
CA GLY A 107 -21.14 8.79 -49.60
C GLY A 107 -19.97 8.23 -48.78
N GLN A 108 -18.99 7.56 -49.40
CA GLN A 108 -17.74 7.21 -48.70
C GLN A 108 -16.93 8.49 -48.39
N ARG A 109 -16.28 8.52 -47.22
CA ARG A 109 -15.37 9.62 -46.83
C ARG A 109 -14.15 9.62 -47.77
N PRO A 110 -13.86 10.73 -48.49
CA PRO A 110 -12.63 10.83 -49.27
C PRO A 110 -11.39 10.76 -48.37
N GLU A 111 -10.33 10.06 -48.81
CA GLU A 111 -9.20 9.65 -47.96
C GLU A 111 -8.46 10.82 -47.27
N ARG A 112 -8.40 11.98 -47.93
CA ARG A 112 -7.72 13.19 -47.43
C ARG A 112 -8.53 13.96 -46.37
N VAL A 113 -9.83 13.66 -46.23
CA VAL A 113 -10.75 14.38 -45.35
C VAL A 113 -10.64 13.82 -43.93
N ASP A 114 -10.32 14.68 -42.97
CA ASP A 114 -10.32 14.27 -41.56
C ASP A 114 -11.71 13.79 -41.11
N ALA A 115 -11.75 12.85 -40.16
CA ALA A 115 -13.00 12.28 -39.65
C ALA A 115 -13.92 13.34 -39.02
N GLN A 116 -13.39 14.34 -38.33
CA GLN A 116 -14.18 15.41 -37.71
C GLN A 116 -14.73 16.39 -38.75
N ILE A 117 -13.93 16.71 -39.78
CA ILE A 117 -14.35 17.56 -40.90
C ILE A 117 -15.45 16.86 -41.72
N TRP A 118 -15.31 15.56 -42.00
CA TRP A 118 -16.34 14.77 -42.66
C TRP A 118 -17.62 14.68 -41.84
N ASP A 119 -17.51 14.48 -40.53
CA ASP A 119 -18.66 14.47 -39.63
C ASP A 119 -19.39 15.82 -39.59
N ARG A 120 -18.65 16.95 -39.47
CA ARG A 120 -19.25 18.30 -39.57
C ARG A 120 -19.98 18.48 -40.90
N TYR A 121 -19.41 18.05 -42.02
CA TYR A 121 -20.07 18.12 -43.33
C TYR A 121 -21.35 17.26 -43.38
N LEU A 122 -21.30 16.01 -42.91
CA LEU A 122 -22.48 15.15 -42.88
C LEU A 122 -23.60 15.70 -42.00
N ILE A 123 -23.25 16.40 -40.91
CA ILE A 123 -24.20 17.14 -40.06
C ILE A 123 -24.79 18.32 -40.83
N ALA A 124 -23.94 19.14 -41.46
CA ALA A 124 -24.35 20.31 -42.24
C ALA A 124 -25.34 19.98 -43.38
N VAL A 125 -25.17 18.83 -44.04
CA VAL A 125 -26.09 18.35 -45.09
C VAL A 125 -27.21 17.41 -44.58
N GLY A 126 -27.39 17.30 -43.25
CA GLY A 126 -28.47 16.51 -42.63
C GLY A 126 -28.35 14.99 -42.77
N ARG A 127 -27.23 14.47 -43.29
CA ARG A 127 -26.96 13.02 -43.42
C ARG A 127 -26.52 12.38 -42.10
N LYS A 128 -26.02 13.15 -41.13
CA LYS A 128 -25.71 12.73 -39.76
C LYS A 128 -26.43 13.65 -38.78
N LYS A 129 -26.94 13.12 -37.67
CA LYS A 129 -27.48 13.97 -36.59
C LYS A 129 -26.31 14.69 -35.90
N PRO A 130 -26.45 15.97 -35.50
CA PRO A 130 -25.41 16.64 -34.71
C PRO A 130 -25.14 15.84 -33.42
N PRO A 131 -23.91 15.89 -32.87
CA PRO A 131 -23.67 15.40 -31.53
C PRO A 131 -24.59 16.14 -30.55
N LEU A 132 -25.07 15.45 -29.53
CA LEU A 132 -25.81 16.12 -28.45
C LEU A 132 -24.91 17.21 -27.83
N PRO A 133 -25.46 18.40 -27.52
CA PRO A 133 -24.67 19.49 -26.97
C PRO A 133 -23.96 19.05 -25.68
N PRO A 134 -22.80 19.63 -25.32
CA PRO A 134 -22.06 19.24 -24.13
C PRO A 134 -22.94 19.39 -22.87
N VAL A 135 -22.81 18.45 -21.94
CA VAL A 135 -23.56 18.44 -20.68
C VAL A 135 -23.21 19.72 -19.90
N PRO A 136 -24.20 20.58 -19.55
CA PRO A 136 -23.94 21.82 -18.85
C PRO A 136 -23.54 21.58 -17.39
N LYS A 137 -22.64 22.41 -16.86
CA LYS A 137 -22.20 22.36 -15.46
C LYS A 137 -23.12 23.13 -14.48
N ASP A 138 -24.01 23.95 -15.01
CA ASP A 138 -25.01 24.68 -14.22
C ASP A 138 -26.23 23.79 -13.95
N GLU A 139 -26.70 23.73 -12.71
CA GLU A 139 -27.82 22.86 -12.30
C GLU A 139 -29.11 23.17 -13.08
N SER A 140 -29.44 24.46 -13.25
CA SER A 140 -30.71 24.87 -13.86
C SER A 140 -30.77 24.43 -15.32
N LYS A 141 -29.68 24.69 -16.06
CA LYS A 141 -29.50 24.22 -17.44
C LYS A 141 -29.39 22.70 -17.52
N LEU A 142 -28.84 22.03 -16.49
CA LEU A 142 -28.75 20.58 -16.46
C LEU A 142 -30.12 19.91 -16.28
N ARG A 143 -31.04 20.50 -15.51
CA ARG A 143 -32.43 20.03 -15.41
C ARG A 143 -33.19 20.18 -16.72
N GLU A 144 -33.09 21.34 -17.38
CA GLU A 144 -33.64 21.54 -18.74
C GLU A 144 -33.05 20.51 -19.72
N TYR A 145 -31.73 20.30 -19.66
CA TYR A 145 -31.02 19.36 -20.52
C TYR A 145 -31.49 17.91 -20.29
N THR A 146 -31.64 17.45 -19.04
CA THR A 146 -32.13 16.09 -18.74
C THR A 146 -33.58 15.89 -19.22
N GLN A 147 -34.44 16.89 -19.10
CA GLN A 147 -35.81 16.84 -19.65
C GLN A 147 -35.82 16.80 -21.18
N LYS A 148 -34.91 17.55 -21.83
CA LYS A 148 -34.79 17.61 -23.30
C LYS A 148 -34.11 16.38 -23.90
N TYR A 149 -33.22 15.74 -23.16
CA TYR A 149 -32.41 14.60 -23.59
C TYR A 149 -32.40 13.46 -22.53
N PRO A 150 -33.57 12.88 -22.17
CA PRO A 150 -33.68 11.92 -21.06
C PRO A 150 -32.82 10.66 -21.23
N ARG A 151 -32.45 10.31 -22.46
CA ARG A 151 -31.54 9.19 -22.77
C ARG A 151 -30.04 9.52 -22.64
N LYS A 152 -29.66 10.74 -22.22
CA LYS A 152 -28.26 11.13 -21.99
C LYS A 152 -27.85 10.82 -20.54
N LEU A 153 -27.33 9.61 -20.33
CA LEU A 153 -26.91 9.09 -19.02
C LEU A 153 -26.00 10.08 -18.26
N GLU A 154 -25.00 10.66 -18.92
CA GLU A 154 -24.00 11.50 -18.26
C GLU A 154 -24.58 12.81 -17.72
N ALA A 155 -25.73 13.25 -18.24
CA ALA A 155 -26.47 14.40 -17.71
C ALA A 155 -27.23 14.04 -16.42
N TRP A 156 -27.78 12.82 -16.34
CA TRP A 156 -28.41 12.33 -15.12
C TRP A 156 -27.41 12.09 -14.00
N GLN A 157 -26.28 11.43 -14.29
CA GLN A 157 -25.22 11.21 -13.31
C GLN A 157 -24.73 12.54 -12.73
N ALA A 158 -24.40 13.52 -13.58
CA ALA A 158 -23.98 14.85 -13.13
C ALA A 158 -25.05 15.59 -12.28
N LEU A 159 -26.35 15.33 -12.50
CA LEU A 159 -27.43 15.96 -11.76
C LEU A 159 -27.66 15.27 -10.40
N VAL A 160 -27.54 13.94 -10.35
CA VAL A 160 -27.53 13.16 -9.10
C VAL A 160 -26.34 13.58 -8.23
N ASP A 161 -25.15 13.69 -8.82
CA ASP A 161 -23.92 14.19 -8.20
C ASP A 161 -24.12 15.55 -7.51
N ILE A 162 -24.93 16.43 -8.12
CA ILE A 162 -25.23 17.77 -7.62
C ILE A 162 -26.25 17.72 -6.47
N ASP A 163 -27.31 16.90 -6.58
CA ASP A 163 -28.35 16.83 -5.54
C ASP A 163 -27.95 16.03 -4.29
N LEU A 164 -27.12 14.98 -4.44
CA LEU A 164 -26.58 14.20 -3.32
C LEU A 164 -25.79 15.06 -2.33
N LYS A 165 -25.20 16.17 -2.79
CA LYS A 165 -24.37 17.09 -1.98
C LYS A 165 -25.14 17.94 -0.97
N GLY A 166 -26.46 17.77 -0.82
CA GLY A 166 -27.18 18.37 0.31
C GLY A 166 -28.72 18.41 0.23
N ARG A 167 -29.36 17.92 -0.83
CA ARG A 167 -30.80 18.08 -1.05
C ARG A 167 -31.52 16.74 -1.17
N GLU A 168 -31.66 16.04 -0.05
CA GLU A 168 -32.21 14.67 0.04
C GLU A 168 -33.50 14.46 -0.78
N THR A 169 -34.48 15.35 -0.68
CA THR A 169 -35.75 15.25 -1.42
C THR A 169 -35.54 15.35 -2.93
N ARG A 170 -34.64 16.23 -3.40
CA ARG A 170 -34.29 16.32 -4.83
C ARG A 170 -33.48 15.12 -5.28
N ALA A 171 -32.47 14.70 -4.50
CA ALA A 171 -31.65 13.54 -4.81
C ALA A 171 -32.50 12.27 -5.01
N ARG A 172 -33.51 12.06 -4.14
CA ARG A 172 -34.49 10.98 -4.30
C ARG A 172 -35.23 11.05 -5.64
N GLN A 173 -35.74 12.23 -6.00
CA GLN A 173 -36.51 12.39 -7.24
C GLN A 173 -35.62 12.24 -8.47
N THR A 174 -34.49 12.95 -8.52
CA THR A 174 -33.50 12.88 -9.59
C THR A 174 -33.00 11.44 -9.82
N LEU A 175 -32.77 10.65 -8.74
CA LEU A 175 -32.42 9.23 -8.85
C LEU A 175 -33.58 8.37 -9.41
N ALA A 176 -34.83 8.64 -9.01
CA ALA A 176 -35.99 7.92 -9.53
C ALA A 176 -36.21 8.21 -11.03
N ASP A 177 -36.19 9.48 -11.43
CA ASP A 177 -36.33 9.93 -12.82
C ASP A 177 -35.19 9.35 -13.69
N ALA A 178 -33.95 9.36 -13.17
CA ALA A 178 -32.79 8.77 -13.84
C ALA A 178 -32.94 7.25 -14.02
N LEU A 179 -33.43 6.53 -13.00
CA LEU A 179 -33.64 5.09 -13.07
C LEU A 179 -34.87 4.69 -13.91
N GLU A 180 -35.89 5.54 -14.06
CA GLU A 180 -36.97 5.31 -15.02
C GLU A 180 -36.44 5.27 -16.46
N HIS A 181 -35.53 6.19 -16.81
CA HIS A 181 -34.93 6.25 -18.13
C HIS A 181 -33.74 5.30 -18.33
N HIS A 182 -33.03 4.92 -17.26
CA HIS A 182 -31.83 4.07 -17.28
C HIS A 182 -31.90 2.88 -16.30
N PRO A 183 -32.96 2.03 -16.30
CA PRO A 183 -33.24 1.04 -15.25
C PRO A 183 -32.26 -0.13 -15.15
N LYS A 184 -31.25 -0.17 -16.03
CA LYS A 184 -30.16 -1.17 -16.03
C LYS A 184 -28.78 -0.56 -15.81
N ASN A 185 -28.70 0.72 -15.42
CA ASN A 185 -27.43 1.36 -15.16
C ASN A 185 -26.91 1.00 -13.77
N VAL A 186 -25.75 0.32 -13.74
CA VAL A 186 -25.09 -0.15 -12.51
C VAL A 186 -24.75 1.01 -11.58
N ALA A 187 -24.19 2.12 -12.09
CA ALA A 187 -23.76 3.24 -11.26
C ALA A 187 -24.95 3.97 -10.59
N LEU A 188 -26.01 4.29 -11.34
CA LEU A 188 -27.22 4.90 -10.79
C LEU A 188 -27.92 4.00 -9.75
N LEU A 189 -27.83 2.67 -9.91
CA LEU A 189 -28.33 1.71 -8.92
C LEU A 189 -27.42 1.61 -7.68
N GLU A 190 -26.09 1.70 -7.83
CA GLU A 190 -25.13 1.78 -6.72
C GLU A 190 -25.30 3.08 -5.92
N GLU A 191 -25.51 4.20 -6.61
CA GLU A 191 -25.84 5.51 -6.02
C GLU A 191 -27.19 5.47 -5.29
N ALA A 192 -28.24 4.88 -5.90
CA ALA A 192 -29.56 4.76 -5.28
C ALA A 192 -29.56 3.83 -4.06
N LEU A 193 -28.86 2.70 -4.12
CA LEU A 193 -28.65 1.79 -3.00
C LEU A 193 -27.93 2.51 -1.85
N THR A 194 -26.78 3.13 -2.15
CA THR A 194 -25.95 3.85 -1.15
C THR A 194 -26.73 5.01 -0.51
N PHE A 195 -27.52 5.74 -1.30
CA PHE A 195 -28.39 6.81 -0.80
C PHE A 195 -29.54 6.28 0.07
N ALA A 196 -30.15 5.14 -0.28
CA ALA A 196 -31.21 4.52 0.51
C ALA A 196 -30.69 3.96 1.85
N VAL A 197 -29.52 3.32 1.86
CA VAL A 197 -28.84 2.83 3.09
C VAL A 197 -28.52 3.99 4.03
N ASN A 198 -27.84 5.03 3.53
CA ASN A 198 -27.44 6.21 4.32
C ASN A 198 -28.63 7.08 4.82
N ARG A 199 -29.87 6.67 4.55
CA ARG A 199 -31.11 7.29 5.03
C ARG A 199 -32.06 6.29 5.73
N ASP A 200 -31.55 5.11 6.10
CA ASP A 200 -32.29 4.00 6.73
C ASP A 200 -33.57 3.57 5.99
N ARG A 201 -33.58 3.72 4.66
CA ARG A 201 -34.74 3.36 3.81
C ARG A 201 -34.69 1.89 3.43
N LYS A 202 -34.69 1.00 4.43
CA LYS A 202 -34.39 -0.44 4.29
C LYS A 202 -35.12 -1.13 3.14
N ARG A 203 -36.41 -0.79 2.88
CA ARG A 203 -37.17 -1.32 1.73
C ARG A 203 -36.58 -0.91 0.37
N SER A 204 -36.42 0.40 0.12
CA SER A 204 -35.87 0.87 -1.17
C SER A 204 -34.42 0.44 -1.37
N ALA A 205 -33.63 0.34 -0.29
CA ALA A 205 -32.31 -0.26 -0.36
C ALA A 205 -32.38 -1.73 -0.82
N ALA A 206 -33.34 -2.54 -0.32
CA ALA A 206 -33.53 -3.91 -0.77
C ALA A 206 -33.99 -3.99 -2.24
N ASP A 207 -34.93 -3.14 -2.65
CA ASP A 207 -35.41 -3.05 -4.03
C ASP A 207 -34.25 -2.73 -5.00
N HIS A 208 -33.38 -1.78 -4.65
CA HIS A 208 -32.20 -1.43 -5.45
C HIS A 208 -31.09 -2.51 -5.40
N ALA A 209 -30.85 -3.14 -4.25
CA ALA A 209 -29.86 -4.20 -4.11
C ALA A 209 -30.25 -5.46 -4.91
N GLU A 210 -31.54 -5.83 -4.96
CA GLU A 210 -32.00 -6.95 -5.76
C GLU A 210 -31.88 -6.66 -7.27
N ALA A 211 -32.25 -5.46 -7.70
CA ALA A 211 -32.09 -5.02 -9.09
C ALA A 211 -30.60 -5.01 -9.51
N LEU A 212 -29.72 -4.53 -8.63
CA LEU A 212 -28.28 -4.47 -8.87
C LEU A 212 -27.63 -5.87 -8.82
N TYR A 213 -28.03 -6.75 -7.90
CA TYR A 213 -27.56 -8.15 -7.85
C TYR A 213 -27.90 -8.91 -9.14
N LYS A 214 -29.10 -8.69 -9.72
CA LYS A 214 -29.51 -9.28 -11.00
C LYS A 214 -28.67 -8.82 -12.20
N LEU A 215 -28.00 -7.67 -12.10
CA LEU A 215 -27.16 -7.10 -13.16
C LEU A 215 -25.66 -7.34 -12.94
N ASN A 216 -25.22 -7.27 -11.69
CA ASN A 216 -23.84 -7.47 -11.25
C ASN A 216 -23.81 -8.16 -9.87
N PRO A 217 -23.88 -9.50 -9.80
CA PRO A 217 -23.78 -10.24 -8.54
C PRO A 217 -22.46 -10.03 -7.79
N GLY A 218 -21.44 -9.46 -8.44
CA GLY A 218 -20.13 -9.16 -7.87
C GLY A 218 -19.92 -7.70 -7.47
N SER A 219 -20.94 -6.85 -7.48
CA SER A 219 -20.82 -5.48 -6.98
C SER A 219 -20.46 -5.48 -5.49
N ALA A 220 -19.39 -4.76 -5.12
CA ALA A 220 -18.96 -4.65 -3.74
C ALA A 220 -20.06 -4.06 -2.85
N VAL A 221 -20.78 -3.04 -3.32
CA VAL A 221 -21.89 -2.38 -2.59
C VAL A 221 -23.02 -3.37 -2.28
N VAL A 222 -23.31 -4.28 -3.21
CA VAL A 222 -24.36 -5.30 -3.03
C VAL A 222 -23.96 -6.36 -2.03
N MET A 223 -22.73 -6.88 -2.14
CA MET A 223 -22.20 -7.84 -1.16
C MET A 223 -22.14 -7.19 0.23
N GLU A 224 -21.69 -5.95 0.31
CA GLU A 224 -21.62 -5.19 1.55
C GLU A 224 -23.01 -5.01 2.19
N TYR A 225 -24.02 -4.62 1.42
CA TYR A 225 -25.40 -4.46 1.88
C TYR A 225 -26.02 -5.77 2.38
N TYR A 226 -25.91 -6.87 1.62
CA TYR A 226 -26.42 -8.18 2.06
C TYR A 226 -25.65 -8.72 3.27
N GLY A 227 -24.35 -8.40 3.39
CA GLY A 227 -23.53 -8.75 4.56
C GLY A 227 -23.97 -8.01 5.84
N VAL A 228 -24.29 -6.72 5.74
CA VAL A 228 -24.89 -5.95 6.85
C VAL A 228 -26.26 -6.52 7.22
N ILE A 229 -27.14 -6.81 6.24
CA ILE A 229 -28.45 -7.42 6.51
C ILE A 229 -28.34 -8.81 7.15
N ALA A 230 -27.36 -9.62 6.76
CA ALA A 230 -27.14 -10.92 7.37
C ALA A 230 -26.66 -10.78 8.83
N ALA A 231 -25.82 -9.78 9.14
CA ALA A 231 -25.42 -9.47 10.51
C ALA A 231 -26.60 -8.93 11.37
N ASP A 232 -27.44 -8.05 10.80
CA ASP A 232 -28.71 -7.56 11.40
C ASP A 232 -29.71 -8.70 11.71
N GLN A 233 -29.52 -9.89 11.12
CA GLN A 233 -30.38 -11.07 11.26
C GLN A 233 -29.72 -12.24 12.02
N ASP A 234 -28.59 -12.01 12.71
CA ASP A 234 -27.78 -13.04 13.38
C ASP A 234 -27.30 -14.20 12.45
N LYS A 235 -27.29 -13.99 11.13
CA LYS A 235 -26.86 -14.98 10.12
C LYS A 235 -25.37 -14.87 9.84
N TRP A 236 -24.56 -15.20 10.82
CA TRP A 236 -23.11 -14.94 10.82
C TRP A 236 -22.33 -15.61 9.67
N ASP A 237 -22.74 -16.80 9.21
CA ASP A 237 -22.12 -17.48 8.06
C ASP A 237 -22.36 -16.73 6.74
N ASP A 238 -23.59 -16.28 6.48
CA ASP A 238 -23.92 -15.45 5.31
C ASP A 238 -23.24 -14.08 5.43
N ALA A 239 -23.23 -13.48 6.63
CA ALA A 239 -22.55 -12.23 6.89
C ALA A 239 -21.04 -12.32 6.59
N GLU A 240 -20.35 -13.38 7.04
CA GLU A 240 -18.97 -13.63 6.63
C GLU A 240 -18.88 -13.78 5.10
N ARG A 241 -19.68 -14.68 4.50
CA ARG A 241 -19.62 -14.99 3.07
C ARG A 241 -19.73 -13.73 2.19
N PHE A 242 -20.58 -12.81 2.57
CA PHE A 242 -20.78 -11.53 1.88
C PHE A 242 -19.68 -10.50 2.21
N LEU A 243 -19.38 -10.27 3.50
CA LEU A 243 -18.43 -9.24 3.93
C LEU A 243 -16.95 -9.58 3.65
N LYS A 244 -16.60 -10.86 3.50
CA LYS A 244 -15.22 -11.35 3.27
C LYS A 244 -14.55 -10.80 2.01
N ASN A 245 -15.34 -10.32 1.04
CA ASN A 245 -14.83 -9.70 -0.20
C ASN A 245 -14.95 -8.16 -0.22
N VAL A 246 -15.50 -7.55 0.84
CA VAL A 246 -15.52 -6.09 0.99
C VAL A 246 -14.09 -5.59 1.20
N GLY A 247 -13.74 -4.48 0.54
CA GLY A 247 -12.40 -3.92 0.60
C GLY A 247 -12.01 -3.41 2.00
N LYS A 248 -10.73 -3.06 2.17
CA LYS A 248 -10.23 -2.43 3.41
C LYS A 248 -10.92 -1.10 3.79
N THR A 249 -11.67 -0.52 2.87
CA THR A 249 -12.49 0.66 3.07
C THR A 249 -13.93 0.28 2.74
N PRO A 250 -14.82 0.12 3.74
CA PRO A 250 -16.24 -0.10 3.48
C PRO A 250 -16.86 1.11 2.79
N ILE A 251 -17.86 0.86 1.94
CA ILE A 251 -18.60 1.87 1.16
C ILE A 251 -19.85 2.31 1.95
N LEU A 252 -20.45 1.40 2.72
CA LEU A 252 -21.60 1.65 3.58
C LEU A 252 -21.11 1.90 5.02
N ARG A 253 -21.76 2.85 5.70
CA ARG A 253 -21.38 3.30 7.05
C ARG A 253 -21.35 2.15 8.06
N ASP A 254 -22.39 1.33 8.04
CA ASP A 254 -22.71 0.39 9.12
C ASP A 254 -21.91 -0.92 9.01
N THR A 255 -21.20 -1.12 7.90
CA THR A 255 -20.31 -2.27 7.65
C THR A 255 -19.19 -2.38 8.67
N ALA A 256 -18.67 -1.26 9.17
CA ALA A 256 -17.66 -1.27 10.22
C ALA A 256 -18.22 -1.90 11.52
N ASP A 257 -19.47 -1.60 11.86
CA ASP A 257 -20.15 -2.17 13.03
C ASP A 257 -20.57 -3.63 12.80
N ALA A 258 -20.97 -3.99 11.57
CA ALA A 258 -21.26 -5.38 11.17
C ALA A 258 -20.00 -6.27 11.21
N LEU A 259 -18.87 -5.80 10.70
CA LEU A 259 -17.57 -6.47 10.82
C LEU A 259 -17.15 -6.60 12.29
N ALA A 260 -17.32 -5.55 13.08
CA ALA A 260 -17.05 -5.60 14.52
C ALA A 260 -18.01 -6.53 15.27
N ALA A 261 -19.25 -6.70 14.80
CA ALA A 261 -20.19 -7.70 15.33
C ALA A 261 -19.73 -9.13 14.99
N LEU A 262 -19.35 -9.39 13.75
CA LEU A 262 -18.83 -10.67 13.29
C LEU A 262 -17.55 -11.08 14.07
N ASP A 263 -16.61 -10.16 14.28
CA ASP A 263 -15.40 -10.45 15.07
C ASP A 263 -15.69 -10.63 16.57
N ARG A 264 -16.69 -9.93 17.12
CA ARG A 264 -17.19 -10.20 18.48
C ARG A 264 -17.83 -11.60 18.57
N GLN A 265 -18.53 -12.05 17.53
CA GLN A 265 -19.15 -13.38 17.48
C GLN A 265 -18.09 -14.49 17.35
N ARG A 266 -17.16 -14.38 16.39
CA ARG A 266 -16.00 -15.28 16.28
C ARG A 266 -15.22 -15.40 17.59
N LYS A 267 -15.06 -14.29 18.33
CA LYS A 267 -14.42 -14.32 19.64
C LYS A 267 -15.24 -15.11 20.67
N ARG A 268 -16.57 -14.94 20.73
CA ARG A 268 -17.43 -15.74 21.62
C ARG A 268 -17.33 -17.23 21.33
N GLU A 269 -17.31 -17.61 20.05
CA GLU A 269 -17.17 -19.00 19.60
C GLU A 269 -15.79 -19.57 19.96
N ALA A 270 -14.72 -18.81 19.77
CA ALA A 270 -13.37 -19.18 20.22
C ALA A 270 -13.27 -19.29 21.75
N ASP A 271 -13.84 -18.35 22.51
CA ASP A 271 -13.90 -18.38 23.98
C ASP A 271 -14.77 -19.54 24.51
N GLN A 272 -15.82 -19.94 23.78
CA GLN A 272 -16.66 -21.09 24.09
C GLN A 272 -15.91 -22.40 23.81
N LYS A 273 -15.31 -22.54 22.64
CA LYS A 273 -14.49 -23.69 22.28
C LYS A 273 -13.32 -23.88 23.24
N ALA A 274 -12.61 -22.82 23.60
CA ALA A 274 -11.51 -22.88 24.57
C ALA A 274 -11.98 -23.35 25.96
N LYS A 275 -13.21 -23.02 26.39
CA LYS A 275 -13.80 -23.55 27.64
C LYS A 275 -14.16 -25.04 27.52
N GLU A 276 -14.59 -25.48 26.34
CA GLU A 276 -14.89 -26.89 26.07
C GLU A 276 -13.62 -27.74 25.99
N ASP A 277 -12.60 -27.30 25.24
CA ASP A 277 -11.27 -27.92 25.18
C ASP A 277 -10.64 -28.01 26.59
N ALA A 278 -10.74 -26.94 27.40
CA ALA A 278 -10.28 -26.94 28.78
C ALA A 278 -11.10 -27.88 29.71
N ARG A 279 -12.40 -28.03 29.46
CA ARG A 279 -13.26 -29.00 30.17
C ARG A 279 -12.86 -30.43 29.83
N ILE A 280 -12.59 -30.73 28.55
CA ILE A 280 -12.13 -32.04 28.08
C ILE A 280 -10.77 -32.36 28.72
N ALA A 281 -9.79 -31.44 28.62
CA ALA A 281 -8.48 -31.60 29.22
C ALA A 281 -8.54 -31.81 30.75
N LYS A 282 -9.45 -31.14 31.46
CA LYS A 282 -9.68 -31.36 32.89
C LYS A 282 -10.23 -32.76 33.19
N LEU A 283 -11.16 -33.27 32.38
CA LEU A 283 -11.72 -34.62 32.52
C LEU A 283 -10.66 -35.69 32.24
N GLU A 284 -9.81 -35.50 31.23
CA GLU A 284 -8.67 -36.40 30.99
C GLU A 284 -7.65 -36.40 32.14
N ALA A 285 -7.31 -35.21 32.66
CA ALA A 285 -6.37 -35.08 33.77
C ALA A 285 -6.92 -35.74 35.05
N GLN A 286 -8.22 -35.58 35.32
CA GLN A 286 -8.88 -36.27 36.42
C GLN A 286 -8.85 -37.79 36.22
N LYS A 287 -9.20 -38.29 35.03
CA LYS A 287 -9.14 -39.74 34.73
C LYS A 287 -7.73 -40.30 34.97
N LYS A 288 -6.69 -39.64 34.46
CA LYS A 288 -5.28 -40.05 34.66
C LYS A 288 -4.90 -40.09 36.15
N ALA A 289 -5.34 -39.12 36.94
CA ALA A 289 -5.10 -39.10 38.39
C ALA A 289 -5.85 -40.21 39.15
N ASP A 290 -7.07 -40.55 38.73
CA ASP A 290 -7.84 -41.64 39.33
C ASP A 290 -7.32 -43.03 38.90
N ASP A 291 -6.83 -43.18 37.66
CA ASP A 291 -6.09 -44.36 37.19
C ASP A 291 -4.77 -44.54 37.98
N GLU A 292 -4.04 -43.46 38.26
CA GLU A 292 -2.81 -43.48 39.07
C GLU A 292 -3.08 -43.83 40.55
N ARG A 293 -4.17 -43.29 41.12
CA ARG A 293 -4.65 -43.67 42.47
C ARG A 293 -5.05 -45.14 42.56
N ALA A 294 -5.59 -45.73 41.50
CA ALA A 294 -5.88 -47.17 41.45
C ALA A 294 -4.59 -47.98 41.52
N ARG A 295 -3.60 -47.68 40.66
CA ARG A 295 -2.28 -48.34 40.67
C ARG A 295 -1.54 -48.20 42.00
N GLN A 296 -1.61 -47.03 42.65
CA GLN A 296 -1.01 -46.83 43.96
C GLN A 296 -1.65 -47.72 45.03
N LYS A 297 -2.97 -47.89 45.02
CA LYS A 297 -3.68 -48.82 45.92
C LYS A 297 -3.31 -50.28 45.66
N GLU A 298 -3.14 -50.67 44.40
CA GLU A 298 -2.67 -52.02 44.03
C GLU A 298 -1.25 -52.27 44.56
N LEU A 299 -0.34 -51.32 44.34
CA LEU A 299 1.05 -51.39 44.82
C LEU A 299 1.14 -51.44 46.36
N ASP A 300 0.32 -50.66 47.08
CA ASP A 300 0.32 -50.68 48.54
C ASP A 300 -0.35 -51.94 49.11
N ALA A 301 -1.35 -52.51 48.41
CA ALA A 301 -1.89 -53.83 48.73
C ALA A 301 -0.89 -54.96 48.45
N GLU A 302 -0.05 -54.83 47.42
CA GLU A 302 1.04 -55.78 47.14
C GLU A 302 2.14 -55.70 48.22
N LYS A 303 2.59 -54.51 48.61
CA LYS A 303 3.50 -54.32 49.75
C LYS A 303 2.94 -54.94 51.04
N ALA A 304 1.64 -54.78 51.31
CA ALA A 304 1.00 -55.40 52.47
C ALA A 304 0.98 -56.94 52.41
N ARG A 305 0.86 -57.53 51.21
CA ARG A 305 1.01 -58.99 51.02
C ARG A 305 2.45 -59.45 51.24
N LEU A 306 3.44 -58.72 50.73
CA LEU A 306 4.86 -59.02 50.91
C LEU A 306 5.27 -58.93 52.39
N ALA A 307 4.93 -57.83 53.07
CA ALA A 307 5.21 -57.66 54.51
C ALA A 307 4.53 -58.74 55.37
N LYS A 308 3.35 -59.24 54.97
CA LYS A 308 2.72 -60.39 55.62
C LYS A 308 3.51 -61.69 55.38
N LEU A 309 3.94 -61.95 54.15
CA LEU A 309 4.77 -63.12 53.82
C LEU A 309 6.11 -63.12 54.57
N GLU A 310 6.73 -61.94 54.74
CA GLU A 310 7.94 -61.78 55.55
C GLU A 310 7.67 -62.04 57.04
N ALA A 311 6.57 -61.52 57.60
CA ALA A 311 6.19 -61.78 58.99
C ALA A 311 5.81 -63.25 59.25
N ASP A 312 5.14 -63.91 58.31
CA ASP A 312 4.83 -65.34 58.39
C ASP A 312 6.09 -66.20 58.18
N LYS A 313 7.06 -65.78 57.36
CA LYS A 313 8.40 -66.38 57.26
C LYS A 313 9.20 -66.25 58.56
N GLU A 314 9.23 -65.06 59.17
CA GLU A 314 9.87 -64.84 60.47
C GLU A 314 9.26 -65.73 61.56
N ARG A 315 7.94 -65.92 61.56
CA ARG A 315 7.26 -66.84 62.48
C ARG A 315 7.73 -68.28 62.26
N LEU A 316 7.82 -68.73 61.01
CA LEU A 316 8.31 -70.06 60.65
C LEU A 316 9.78 -70.28 61.02
N GLU A 317 10.63 -69.24 60.92
CA GLU A 317 12.03 -69.29 61.35
C GLU A 317 12.17 -69.26 62.88
N LYS A 318 11.33 -68.48 63.58
CA LYS A 318 11.23 -68.49 65.06
C LYS A 318 10.72 -69.82 65.60
N GLU A 319 9.71 -70.41 64.95
CA GLU A 319 9.16 -71.71 65.33
C GLU A 319 10.19 -72.84 65.15
N LYS A 320 10.94 -72.84 64.05
CA LYS A 320 12.10 -73.75 63.85
C LYS A 320 13.21 -73.52 64.87
N ALA A 321 13.53 -72.26 65.20
CA ALA A 321 14.54 -71.93 66.21
C ALA A 321 14.09 -72.35 67.62
N ASP A 322 12.81 -72.21 67.94
CA ASP A 322 12.24 -72.65 69.22
C ASP A 322 12.01 -74.18 69.27
N GLU A 323 11.86 -74.86 68.13
CA GLU A 323 11.92 -76.33 68.04
C GLU A 323 13.35 -76.85 68.23
N GLN A 324 14.35 -76.23 67.59
CA GLN A 324 15.76 -76.49 67.88
C GLN A 324 16.09 -76.22 69.36
N ARG A 325 15.57 -75.13 69.94
CA ARG A 325 15.70 -74.88 71.39
C ARG A 325 14.98 -75.91 72.22
N ARG A 326 13.80 -76.42 71.85
CA ARG A 326 13.14 -77.53 72.57
C ARG A 326 13.94 -78.84 72.52
N LEU A 327 14.69 -79.08 71.44
CA LEU A 327 15.63 -80.20 71.33
C LEU A 327 16.89 -79.97 72.18
N GLU A 328 17.47 -78.77 72.15
CA GLU A 328 18.58 -78.38 73.02
C GLU A 328 18.17 -78.35 74.50
N ASP A 329 16.96 -77.90 74.82
CA ASP A 329 16.44 -77.78 76.19
C ASP A 329 15.96 -79.12 76.73
N LYS A 330 15.65 -80.11 75.89
CA LYS A 330 15.61 -81.51 76.33
C LYS A 330 17.00 -81.97 76.78
N ARG A 331 18.04 -81.81 75.95
CA ARG A 331 19.44 -82.12 76.32
C ARG A 331 19.91 -81.34 77.56
N LYS A 332 19.60 -80.05 77.64
CA LYS A 332 19.97 -79.16 78.75
C LYS A 332 19.09 -79.38 79.98
N ALA A 333 17.87 -79.92 79.89
CA ALA A 333 17.06 -80.28 81.06
C ALA A 333 17.48 -81.63 81.67
N GLU A 334 18.04 -82.55 80.88
CA GLU A 334 18.74 -83.72 81.42
C GLU A 334 20.00 -83.30 82.20
N LEU A 335 20.81 -82.38 81.66
CA LEU A 335 21.97 -81.82 82.34
C LEU A 335 21.60 -80.94 83.55
N ALA A 336 20.66 -79.99 83.40
CA ALA A 336 20.31 -79.01 84.43
C ALA A 336 19.44 -79.56 85.58
N LYS A 337 19.03 -80.85 85.52
CA LYS A 337 18.57 -81.58 86.71
C LYS A 337 19.67 -81.77 87.74
N ALA A 338 20.95 -81.69 87.37
CA ALA A 338 22.07 -81.71 88.30
C ALA A 338 22.36 -80.35 88.96
N GLU A 339 22.16 -79.22 88.26
CA GLU A 339 22.76 -77.93 88.65
C GLU A 339 21.78 -76.84 89.14
N LYS A 340 20.46 -77.05 89.13
CA LYS A 340 19.50 -76.05 89.66
C LYS A 340 19.41 -76.03 91.20
N ARG A 341 20.52 -75.74 91.87
CA ARG A 341 20.59 -75.51 93.34
C ARG A 341 21.40 -74.28 93.77
N LYS A 342 21.25 -73.13 93.09
CA LYS A 342 21.59 -71.76 93.58
C LYS A 342 20.84 -70.64 92.82
N LYS A 343 20.28 -69.70 93.60
CA LYS A 343 19.81 -68.29 93.42
C LYS A 343 19.95 -67.60 92.02
N ARG A 344 19.06 -66.75 91.46
CA ARG A 344 18.26 -65.57 91.95
C ARG A 344 19.14 -64.36 92.36
N GLU A 345 18.91 -63.06 92.08
CA GLU A 345 17.76 -62.18 91.65
C GLU A 345 18.22 -60.83 90.99
N ALA A 346 17.29 -59.97 90.48
CA ALA A 346 17.37 -58.48 90.18
C ALA A 346 18.17 -57.89 88.96
N SER A 347 18.30 -56.55 88.74
CA SER A 347 17.37 -55.49 88.15
C SER A 347 17.68 -54.04 88.68
N SER A 348 17.46 -52.83 88.06
CA SER A 348 17.12 -52.28 86.69
C SER A 348 16.97 -50.69 86.70
N ALA A 349 16.86 -49.99 85.53
CA ALA A 349 16.34 -48.58 85.30
C ALA A 349 17.30 -47.34 85.55
N GLU A 350 17.14 -46.05 85.12
CA GLU A 350 16.34 -45.27 84.08
C GLU A 350 16.74 -43.73 83.91
N LYS A 351 16.29 -43.03 82.82
CA LYS A 351 15.89 -41.56 82.66
C LYS A 351 16.91 -40.36 82.76
N GLU A 352 16.69 -39.07 82.36
CA GLU A 352 15.94 -38.32 81.27
C GLU A 352 16.23 -36.75 81.18
N LYS A 353 16.07 -36.10 79.99
CA LYS A 353 15.60 -34.68 79.69
C LYS A 353 16.51 -33.40 79.99
N PRO A 354 16.06 -32.08 79.96
CA PRO A 354 15.73 -31.18 78.78
C PRO A 354 16.08 -29.61 78.86
N ALA A 355 15.60 -28.78 77.88
CA ALA A 355 15.19 -27.30 77.92
C ALA A 355 16.24 -26.11 77.95
N ASP A 356 15.98 -24.79 77.73
CA ASP A 356 15.06 -23.94 76.87
C ASP A 356 15.38 -22.38 76.95
N LYS A 357 15.09 -21.56 75.89
CA LYS A 357 14.82 -20.05 75.82
C LYS A 357 15.88 -18.96 76.21
N PRO A 358 15.67 -17.58 76.06
CA PRO A 358 14.73 -16.71 75.27
C PRO A 358 15.37 -15.45 74.54
N GLU A 359 14.64 -14.30 74.38
CA GLU A 359 14.81 -13.15 73.42
C GLU A 359 15.37 -11.80 73.97
N THR A 360 15.52 -10.75 73.11
CA THR A 360 15.19 -9.29 73.41
C THR A 360 15.28 -8.31 72.20
N ARG A 361 14.83 -7.03 72.35
CA ARG A 361 14.74 -5.93 71.34
C ARG A 361 15.37 -4.60 71.83
N THR A 362 15.78 -3.67 70.94
CA THR A 362 15.89 -2.21 71.26
C THR A 362 15.82 -1.23 70.07
N ALA A 363 15.28 -0.03 70.35
CA ALA A 363 15.53 1.34 69.83
C ALA A 363 15.76 1.67 68.33
N LYS A 364 15.23 2.83 67.90
CA LYS A 364 15.39 3.44 66.56
C LYS A 364 16.28 4.71 66.64
N LYS A 365 17.16 4.92 65.67
CA LYS A 365 17.96 6.16 65.47
C LYS A 365 17.59 6.81 64.14
N ALA A 366 18.03 8.05 63.91
CA ALA A 366 17.92 8.69 62.59
C ALA A 366 18.71 7.86 61.55
N ASP A 367 18.07 7.56 60.42
CA ASP A 367 18.63 6.69 59.39
C ASP A 367 19.84 7.37 58.71
N PRO A 368 21.05 6.76 58.73
CA PRO A 368 22.20 7.30 58.02
C PRO A 368 21.97 7.32 56.50
N ASP A 369 22.69 8.18 55.76
CA ASP A 369 22.66 8.16 54.29
C ASP A 369 22.93 6.71 53.81
N PRO A 370 22.02 6.07 53.04
CA PRO A 370 22.20 4.70 52.58
C PRO A 370 23.55 4.43 51.93
N ILE A 371 24.15 5.42 51.27
CA ILE A 371 25.50 5.33 50.72
C ILE A 371 26.55 5.11 51.81
N GLN A 372 26.46 5.79 52.96
CA GLN A 372 27.38 5.60 54.09
C GLN A 372 27.17 4.24 54.77
N ILE A 373 25.93 3.74 54.85
CA ILE A 373 25.64 2.39 55.35
C ILE A 373 26.31 1.35 54.46
N LEU A 374 26.11 1.44 53.14
CA LEU A 374 26.66 0.50 52.16
C LEU A 374 28.18 0.59 52.05
N GLU A 375 28.77 1.78 52.06
CA GLU A 375 30.22 1.95 52.16
C GLU A 375 30.79 1.33 53.44
N THR A 376 30.10 1.47 54.59
CA THR A 376 30.54 0.88 55.87
C THR A 376 30.41 -0.64 55.85
N ARG A 377 29.34 -1.19 55.25
CA ARG A 377 29.16 -2.63 55.00
C ARG A 377 30.27 -3.17 54.09
N LEU A 378 30.64 -2.45 53.03
CA LEU A 378 31.72 -2.81 52.10
C LEU A 378 33.14 -2.62 52.67
N ARG A 379 33.31 -1.80 53.72
CA ARG A 379 34.57 -1.77 54.51
C ARG A 379 34.72 -3.03 55.35
N LYS A 380 33.62 -3.56 55.92
CA LYS A 380 33.59 -4.81 56.71
C LYS A 380 33.69 -6.07 55.84
N ASN A 381 32.92 -6.13 54.74
CA ASN A 381 32.99 -7.21 53.76
C ASN A 381 33.19 -6.65 52.35
N ARG A 382 34.41 -6.73 51.83
CA ARG A 382 34.74 -6.24 50.48
C ARG A 382 34.09 -7.05 49.34
N ASN A 383 33.55 -8.23 49.62
CA ASN A 383 33.00 -9.14 48.61
C ASN A 383 31.46 -9.23 48.67
N ASP A 384 30.80 -8.33 49.41
CA ASP A 384 29.34 -8.24 49.51
C ASP A 384 28.74 -7.71 48.20
N LEU A 385 28.32 -8.61 47.31
CA LEU A 385 27.84 -8.26 45.97
C LEU A 385 26.57 -7.40 45.99
N GLU A 386 25.60 -7.74 46.83
CA GLU A 386 24.37 -6.96 46.98
C GLU A 386 24.68 -5.52 47.43
N ALA A 387 25.53 -5.35 48.45
CA ALA A 387 25.92 -4.01 48.88
C ALA A 387 26.70 -3.22 47.82
N ARG A 388 27.36 -3.89 46.86
CA ARG A 388 27.97 -3.23 45.69
C ARG A 388 26.94 -2.84 44.63
N TYR A 389 25.92 -3.66 44.40
CA TYR A 389 24.84 -3.35 43.48
C TYR A 389 24.00 -2.17 43.97
N ASP A 390 23.52 -2.23 45.22
CA ASP A 390 22.73 -1.15 45.84
C ASP A 390 23.49 0.19 45.80
N LEU A 391 24.80 0.15 46.07
CA LEU A 391 25.67 1.33 46.06
C LEU A 391 25.90 1.86 44.63
N ALA A 392 26.06 0.98 43.64
CA ALA A 392 26.19 1.37 42.24
C ALA A 392 24.88 1.99 41.71
N GLU A 393 23.72 1.43 42.06
CA GLU A 393 22.40 1.93 41.71
C GLU A 393 22.15 3.33 42.31
N LEU A 394 22.44 3.53 43.60
CA LEU A 394 22.34 4.85 44.26
C LEU A 394 23.29 5.89 43.66
N TYR A 395 24.50 5.50 43.25
CA TYR A 395 25.40 6.42 42.51
C TYR A 395 24.85 6.76 41.12
N LEU A 396 24.17 5.85 40.42
CA LEU A 396 23.48 6.17 39.15
C LEU A 396 22.29 7.11 39.36
N ASP A 397 21.51 6.93 40.42
CA ASP A 397 20.39 7.80 40.77
C ASP A 397 20.86 9.23 41.10
N ARG A 398 21.97 9.37 41.84
CA ARG A 398 22.66 10.67 42.07
C ARG A 398 23.52 11.15 40.89
N LYS A 399 23.50 10.45 39.75
CA LYS A 399 24.30 10.72 38.53
C LYS A 399 25.82 10.78 38.75
N ASP A 400 26.35 10.18 39.82
CA ASP A 400 27.80 10.03 40.06
C ASP A 400 28.36 8.86 39.23
N LEU A 401 28.46 9.09 37.92
CA LEU A 401 28.98 8.15 36.93
C LEU A 401 30.45 7.74 37.21
N ARG A 402 31.20 8.57 37.97
CA ARG A 402 32.60 8.26 38.33
C ARG A 402 32.66 7.18 39.41
N LYS A 403 31.82 7.26 40.45
CA LYS A 403 31.74 6.23 41.50
C LYS A 403 30.96 5.00 41.03
N ALA A 404 29.83 5.16 40.34
CA ALA A 404 29.09 4.03 39.75
C ALA A 404 29.99 3.17 38.84
N GLY A 405 30.74 3.80 37.94
CA GLY A 405 31.72 3.12 37.08
C GLY A 405 32.93 2.54 37.82
N LYS A 406 33.20 2.90 39.09
CA LYS A 406 34.23 2.26 39.93
C LYS A 406 33.70 0.95 40.51
N GLU A 407 32.47 0.94 41.02
CA GLU A 407 31.86 -0.25 41.59
C GLU A 407 31.46 -1.26 40.50
N LEU A 408 30.97 -0.81 39.35
CA LEU A 408 30.72 -1.68 38.18
C LEU A 408 31.98 -2.35 37.59
N ARG A 409 33.17 -1.79 37.78
CA ARG A 409 34.43 -2.48 37.43
C ARG A 409 34.82 -3.56 38.44
N ARG A 410 34.39 -3.42 39.70
CA ARG A 410 34.61 -4.46 40.73
C ARG A 410 33.62 -5.60 40.54
N LEU A 411 32.34 -5.26 40.36
CA LEU A 411 31.28 -6.22 40.02
C LEU A 411 31.58 -6.99 38.74
N GLY A 412 32.13 -6.32 37.71
CA GLY A 412 32.55 -6.97 36.47
C GLY A 412 33.69 -7.98 36.62
N ASN A 413 34.44 -7.96 37.73
CA ASN A 413 35.46 -8.97 38.03
C ASN A 413 34.90 -10.16 38.85
N THR A 414 33.65 -10.09 39.32
CA THR A 414 33.04 -11.10 40.21
C THR A 414 31.75 -11.71 39.67
N ASP A 415 30.97 -10.95 38.89
CA ASP A 415 29.64 -11.32 38.40
C ASP A 415 29.34 -10.64 37.05
N ALA A 416 30.26 -10.74 36.09
CA ALA A 416 30.12 -10.12 34.75
C ALA A 416 28.89 -10.61 33.96
N THR A 417 28.33 -11.77 34.32
CA THR A 417 27.21 -12.42 33.63
C THR A 417 25.89 -12.35 34.39
N GLY A 418 25.86 -11.71 35.57
CA GLY A 418 24.66 -11.56 36.37
C GLY A 418 23.57 -10.73 35.67
N PRO A 419 22.28 -11.08 35.78
CA PRO A 419 21.19 -10.25 35.28
C PRO A 419 21.19 -8.85 35.92
N ARG A 420 21.49 -8.75 37.22
CA ARG A 420 21.62 -7.46 37.94
C ARG A 420 22.84 -6.67 37.47
N TYR A 421 23.98 -7.31 37.20
CA TYR A 421 25.12 -6.67 36.53
C TYR A 421 24.71 -6.06 35.20
N THR A 422 24.01 -6.85 34.38
CA THR A 422 23.61 -6.44 33.04
C THR A 422 22.64 -5.25 33.09
N GLU A 423 21.70 -5.21 34.04
CA GLU A 423 20.82 -4.05 34.27
C GLU A 423 21.61 -2.78 34.63
N VAL A 424 22.42 -2.84 35.69
CA VAL A 424 23.12 -1.66 36.24
C VAL A 424 24.22 -1.19 35.28
N TYR A 425 24.86 -2.10 34.55
CA TYR A 425 25.84 -1.78 33.50
C TYR A 425 25.19 -1.19 32.25
N ALA A 426 24.02 -1.68 31.83
CA ALA A 426 23.27 -1.06 30.73
C ALA A 426 22.82 0.35 31.09
N ARG A 427 22.24 0.53 32.29
CA ARG A 427 21.84 1.84 32.82
C ARG A 427 23.04 2.80 32.91
N TYR A 428 24.21 2.31 33.33
CA TYR A 428 25.44 3.11 33.35
C TYR A 428 25.90 3.55 31.96
N ASN A 429 25.95 2.66 30.97
CA ASN A 429 26.39 3.05 29.62
C ASN A 429 25.35 3.94 28.91
N TYR A 430 24.05 3.78 29.19
CA TYR A 430 23.02 4.72 28.75
C TYR A 430 23.25 6.12 29.33
N LEU A 431 23.31 6.25 30.65
CA LEU A 431 23.52 7.53 31.34
C LEU A 431 24.90 8.17 31.10
N ALA A 432 25.88 7.39 30.63
CA ALA A 432 27.22 7.86 30.26
C ALA A 432 27.42 8.02 28.73
N GLU A 433 26.35 7.93 27.94
CA GLU A 433 26.33 8.08 26.47
C GLU A 433 27.26 7.13 25.70
N ARG A 434 27.53 5.94 26.26
CA ARG A 434 28.48 4.94 25.73
C ARG A 434 27.79 3.86 24.92
N TYR A 435 26.77 4.23 24.16
CA TYR A 435 25.87 3.34 23.40
C TYR A 435 26.61 2.33 22.51
N LYS A 436 27.75 2.73 21.90
CA LYS A 436 28.57 1.87 21.02
C LYS A 436 29.38 0.78 21.76
N ARG A 437 29.30 0.67 23.09
CA ARG A 437 29.85 -0.47 23.82
C ARG A 437 28.90 -1.65 23.74
N ASN A 438 29.21 -2.62 22.89
CA ASN A 438 28.44 -3.84 22.74
C ASN A 438 28.24 -4.57 24.08
N ILE A 439 27.03 -4.48 24.62
CA ILE A 439 26.53 -5.36 25.66
C ILE A 439 26.13 -6.65 24.92
N ASP A 440 26.99 -7.67 25.00
CA ASP A 440 26.74 -8.98 24.40
C ASP A 440 25.76 -9.78 25.29
N LEU A 441 24.51 -9.84 24.86
CA LEU A 441 23.44 -10.54 25.57
C LEU A 441 23.32 -11.98 25.09
N LYS A 442 23.97 -12.91 25.80
CA LYS A 442 23.80 -14.35 25.54
C LYS A 442 22.37 -14.87 25.75
N LYS A 443 21.55 -14.16 26.55
CA LYS A 443 20.13 -14.46 26.83
C LYS A 443 19.33 -13.17 27.09
N PRO A 444 18.95 -12.39 26.06
CA PRO A 444 18.19 -11.15 26.23
C PRO A 444 16.79 -11.37 26.83
N GLU A 445 16.21 -12.56 26.65
CA GLU A 445 14.88 -12.92 27.15
C GLU A 445 14.83 -12.93 28.68
N SER A 446 15.90 -13.35 29.36
CA SER A 446 16.01 -13.42 30.84
C SER A 446 16.30 -12.07 31.52
N LEU A 447 16.40 -10.97 30.78
CA LEU A 447 16.55 -9.65 31.37
C LEU A 447 15.26 -9.15 32.03
N SER A 448 15.40 -8.34 33.09
CA SER A 448 14.29 -7.56 33.66
C SER A 448 13.75 -6.57 32.62
N ASN A 449 12.51 -6.08 32.79
CA ASN A 449 11.96 -5.05 31.90
C ASN A 449 12.78 -3.75 31.93
N ARG A 450 13.39 -3.43 33.07
CA ARG A 450 14.28 -2.27 33.27
C ARG A 450 15.62 -2.43 32.56
N ALA A 451 16.20 -3.63 32.57
CA ALA A 451 17.37 -3.96 31.78
C ALA A 451 17.07 -3.96 30.27
N LYS A 452 15.95 -4.54 29.85
CA LYS A 452 15.48 -4.52 28.45
C LYS A 452 15.31 -3.08 27.94
N TYR A 453 14.77 -2.18 28.77
CA TYR A 453 14.68 -0.75 28.48
C TYR A 453 16.06 -0.13 28.21
N PHE A 454 16.98 -0.16 29.18
CA PHE A 454 18.27 0.51 29.04
C PHE A 454 19.17 -0.09 27.94
N VAL A 455 19.12 -1.41 27.70
CA VAL A 455 19.84 -2.00 26.56
C VAL A 455 19.16 -1.66 25.23
N GLY A 456 17.84 -1.79 25.13
CA GLY A 456 17.10 -1.48 23.91
C GLY A 456 17.26 -0.03 23.46
N MET A 457 17.18 0.91 24.41
CA MET A 457 17.49 2.33 24.17
C MET A 457 18.96 2.56 23.79
N SER A 458 19.90 1.78 24.33
CA SER A 458 21.32 1.85 23.93
C SER A 458 21.57 1.29 22.52
N TYR A 459 20.86 0.24 22.11
CA TYR A 459 20.89 -0.25 20.73
C TYR A 459 20.30 0.77 19.76
N PHE A 460 19.15 1.40 20.09
CA PHE A 460 18.57 2.48 19.28
C PHE A 460 19.55 3.65 19.10
N ARG A 461 20.12 4.16 20.20
CA ARG A 461 21.13 5.25 20.21
C ARG A 461 22.48 4.85 19.59
N SER A 462 22.64 3.61 19.13
CA SER A 462 23.79 3.12 18.36
C SER A 462 23.42 2.57 16.97
N GLU A 463 22.24 2.94 16.45
CA GLU A 463 21.73 2.59 15.10
C GLU A 463 21.47 1.07 14.90
N ARG A 464 21.44 0.30 16.00
CA ARG A 464 21.13 -1.14 16.03
C ARG A 464 19.62 -1.36 16.21
N LEU A 465 18.88 -1.03 15.16
CA LEU A 465 17.42 -0.92 15.20
C LEU A 465 16.71 -2.26 15.43
N ASP A 466 17.14 -3.35 14.79
CA ASP A 466 16.54 -4.69 14.95
C ASP A 466 16.59 -5.16 16.42
N GLU A 467 17.75 -5.04 17.06
CA GLU A 467 17.94 -5.46 18.44
C GLU A 467 17.25 -4.53 19.42
N ALA A 468 17.14 -3.23 19.09
CA ALA A 468 16.33 -2.28 19.85
C ALA A 468 14.86 -2.70 19.83
N VAL A 469 14.27 -2.95 18.65
CA VAL A 469 12.86 -3.39 18.53
C VAL A 469 12.65 -4.72 19.24
N LYS A 470 13.56 -5.70 19.13
CA LYS A 470 13.43 -6.98 19.84
C LYS A 470 13.30 -6.81 21.36
N LEU A 471 14.03 -5.86 21.95
CA LEU A 471 14.02 -5.60 23.40
C LEU A 471 12.88 -4.67 23.85
N LEU A 472 12.53 -3.67 23.03
CA LEU A 472 11.59 -2.60 23.37
C LEU A 472 10.13 -2.94 23.06
N LYS A 473 9.86 -3.69 21.98
CA LYS A 473 8.50 -4.05 21.55
C LYS A 473 7.67 -4.87 22.57
N PRO A 474 8.27 -5.70 23.46
CA PRO A 474 7.54 -6.29 24.58
C PRO A 474 7.15 -5.28 25.67
N LEU A 475 7.89 -4.17 25.82
CA LEU A 475 7.72 -3.23 26.92
C LEU A 475 6.53 -2.30 26.74
N SER A 476 6.18 -1.93 25.50
CA SER A 476 5.03 -1.07 25.18
C SER A 476 3.66 -1.62 25.65
N ARG A 477 3.62 -2.89 26.05
CA ARG A 477 2.44 -3.57 26.63
C ARG A 477 2.45 -3.65 28.16
N THR A 478 3.43 -3.02 28.82
CA THR A 478 3.65 -3.13 30.28
C THR A 478 3.66 -1.76 30.93
N THR A 479 3.22 -1.64 32.19
CA THR A 479 3.07 -0.36 32.89
C THR A 479 4.41 0.24 33.36
N TYR A 480 5.33 0.49 32.43
CA TYR A 480 6.65 1.06 32.69
C TYR A 480 6.58 2.61 32.69
N PRO A 481 7.32 3.34 33.55
CA PRO A 481 7.18 4.80 33.65
C PRO A 481 7.58 5.56 32.38
N ASP A 482 8.52 5.03 31.59
CA ASP A 482 9.14 5.75 30.46
C ASP A 482 8.58 5.37 29.07
N LEU A 483 7.39 4.73 29.01
CA LEU A 483 6.77 4.21 27.76
C LEU A 483 6.75 5.19 26.59
N LYS A 484 6.57 6.50 26.85
CA LYS A 484 6.49 7.51 25.79
C LYS A 484 7.79 7.65 24.97
N GLU A 485 8.96 7.34 25.55
CA GLU A 485 10.20 7.28 24.76
C GLU A 485 10.28 5.96 23.96
N VAL A 486 9.78 4.86 24.53
CA VAL A 486 9.70 3.54 23.86
C VAL A 486 8.79 3.59 22.63
N ASP A 487 7.57 4.08 22.76
CA ASP A 487 6.57 4.09 21.68
C ASP A 487 7.04 4.99 20.52
N LYS A 488 7.67 6.13 20.84
CA LYS A 488 8.30 7.00 19.85
C LYS A 488 9.45 6.30 19.12
N VAL A 489 10.33 5.60 19.83
CA VAL A 489 11.45 4.84 19.24
C VAL A 489 10.94 3.72 18.32
N LEU A 490 9.86 3.04 18.72
CA LEU A 490 9.22 2.02 17.88
C LEU A 490 8.59 2.65 16.63
N GLU A 491 7.95 3.82 16.74
CA GLU A 491 7.39 4.54 15.58
C GLU A 491 8.47 5.03 14.61
N GLU A 492 9.55 5.65 15.11
CA GLU A 492 10.69 6.08 14.27
C GLU A 492 11.34 4.88 13.57
N THR A 493 11.38 3.72 14.23
CA THR A 493 11.90 2.48 13.63
C THR A 493 10.93 1.88 12.60
N ASP A 494 9.64 1.74 12.91
CA ASP A 494 8.63 1.21 11.97
C ASP A 494 8.49 2.09 10.70
N ARG A 495 8.75 3.41 10.80
CA ARG A 495 8.87 4.32 9.65
C ARG A 495 10.09 4.00 8.78
N SER A 496 11.27 3.88 9.38
CA SER A 496 12.50 3.49 8.66
C SER A 496 12.35 2.11 7.99
N ASP A 497 11.72 1.16 8.69
CA ASP A 497 11.46 -0.17 8.16
C ASP A 497 10.42 -0.14 7.02
N ALA A 498 9.43 0.75 7.07
CA ALA A 498 8.51 0.99 5.94
C ALA A 498 9.23 1.55 4.71
N GLU A 499 10.14 2.53 4.88
CA GLU A 499 10.97 3.05 3.78
C GLU A 499 11.88 1.97 3.18
N LEU A 500 12.56 1.17 4.02
CA LEU A 500 13.39 0.05 3.58
C LEU A 500 12.58 -1.06 2.87
N ARG A 501 11.37 -1.36 3.35
CA ARG A 501 10.46 -2.32 2.71
C ARG A 501 9.97 -1.78 1.36
N GLU A 502 9.62 -0.50 1.26
CA GLU A 502 9.26 0.11 -0.02
C GLU A 502 10.46 0.11 -0.98
N GLN A 503 11.65 0.44 -0.50
CA GLN A 503 12.89 0.37 -1.26
C GLN A 503 13.13 -1.05 -1.83
N SER A 504 12.98 -2.07 -0.99
CA SER A 504 13.07 -3.50 -1.36
C SER A 504 11.98 -3.93 -2.36
N VAL A 505 10.77 -3.37 -2.28
CA VAL A 505 9.71 -3.60 -3.29
C VAL A 505 10.08 -2.95 -4.62
N ARG A 506 10.51 -1.68 -4.61
CA ARG A 506 10.95 -0.95 -5.81
C ARG A 506 12.11 -1.67 -6.50
N ASP A 507 13.10 -2.17 -5.76
CA ASP A 507 14.25 -2.89 -6.32
C ASP A 507 13.89 -4.28 -6.87
N ARG A 508 12.95 -5.00 -6.23
CA ARG A 508 12.39 -6.23 -6.81
C ARG A 508 11.60 -5.96 -8.10
N SER A 509 10.81 -4.89 -8.15
CA SER A 509 10.11 -4.46 -9.38
C SER A 509 11.08 -4.10 -10.51
N ILE A 510 12.15 -3.36 -10.21
CA ILE A 510 13.25 -3.08 -11.17
C ILE A 510 13.85 -4.40 -11.67
N GLN A 511 14.18 -5.35 -10.78
CA GLN A 511 14.78 -6.62 -11.18
C GLN A 511 13.82 -7.48 -12.04
N GLN A 512 12.53 -7.48 -11.76
CA GLN A 512 11.53 -8.19 -12.58
C GLN A 512 11.35 -7.54 -13.95
N LEU A 513 11.33 -6.21 -14.03
CA LEU A 513 11.27 -5.47 -15.29
C LEU A 513 12.57 -5.63 -16.10
N GLU A 514 13.75 -5.62 -15.49
CA GLU A 514 15.01 -5.97 -16.16
C GLU A 514 14.94 -7.36 -16.81
N ARG A 515 14.39 -8.36 -16.12
CA ARG A 515 14.23 -9.74 -16.65
C ARG A 515 13.19 -9.82 -17.78
N ARG A 516 12.20 -8.91 -17.82
CA ARG A 516 11.20 -8.82 -18.91
C ARG A 516 11.76 -8.10 -20.13
N VAL A 517 12.42 -6.96 -19.91
CA VAL A 517 13.01 -6.12 -20.98
C VAL A 517 14.20 -6.79 -21.66
N LYS A 518 14.88 -7.74 -21.01
CA LYS A 518 15.92 -8.60 -21.59
C LYS A 518 15.41 -9.73 -22.50
N ARG A 519 14.10 -9.86 -22.72
CA ARG A 519 13.52 -10.81 -23.69
C ARG A 519 13.16 -10.03 -24.94
N ASP A 520 13.43 -10.59 -26.12
CA ASP A 520 13.24 -9.85 -27.40
C ASP A 520 11.79 -9.39 -27.61
N SER A 521 10.81 -10.11 -27.06
CA SER A 521 9.39 -9.74 -27.02
C SER A 521 9.05 -8.64 -25.97
N ALA A 522 9.99 -7.77 -25.61
CA ALA A 522 9.82 -6.74 -24.59
C ALA A 522 8.79 -5.68 -25.02
N LYS A 523 7.60 -5.69 -24.39
CA LYS A 523 6.53 -4.74 -24.69
C LYS A 523 6.99 -3.29 -24.40
N PRO A 524 6.56 -2.28 -25.19
CA PRO A 524 6.91 -0.87 -24.96
C PRO A 524 6.68 -0.40 -23.52
N ILE A 525 5.54 -0.78 -22.93
CA ILE A 525 5.16 -0.42 -21.56
C ILE A 525 6.15 -0.93 -20.50
N ASP A 526 6.77 -2.10 -20.71
CA ASP A 526 7.77 -2.66 -19.79
C ASP A 526 9.05 -1.82 -19.81
N LYS A 527 9.46 -1.35 -21.00
CA LYS A 527 10.59 -0.42 -21.16
C LYS A 527 10.27 0.93 -20.48
N LEU A 528 9.09 1.49 -20.71
CA LEU A 528 8.63 2.77 -20.14
C LEU A 528 8.58 2.74 -18.60
N GLN A 529 8.02 1.67 -18.00
CA GLN A 529 8.00 1.49 -16.54
C GLN A 529 9.41 1.39 -15.95
N LEU A 530 10.31 0.64 -16.59
CA LEU A 530 11.70 0.50 -16.15
C LEU A 530 12.48 1.83 -16.27
N ILE A 531 12.22 2.62 -17.31
CA ILE A 531 12.77 3.97 -17.48
C ILE A 531 12.31 4.89 -16.34
N GLY A 532 11.01 4.92 -16.01
CA GLY A 532 10.48 5.72 -14.91
C GLY A 532 11.19 5.45 -13.58
N LEU A 533 11.23 4.17 -13.19
CA LEU A 533 11.90 3.72 -11.95
C LEU A 533 13.40 4.07 -11.94
N TYR A 534 14.12 3.98 -13.07
CA TYR A 534 15.51 4.41 -13.14
C TYR A 534 15.68 5.94 -13.00
N LEU A 535 14.78 6.75 -13.58
CA LEU A 535 14.85 8.20 -13.44
C LEU A 535 14.56 8.65 -12.00
N GLU A 536 13.58 8.04 -11.33
CA GLU A 536 13.28 8.25 -9.90
C GLU A 536 14.48 7.87 -9.01
N ARG A 537 15.13 6.75 -9.31
CA ARG A 537 16.39 6.32 -8.67
C ARG A 537 17.62 7.14 -9.09
N LYS A 538 17.47 8.19 -9.90
CA LYS A 538 18.55 9.04 -10.45
C LYS A 538 19.60 8.23 -11.24
N ASN A 539 19.25 7.01 -11.69
CA ASN A 539 20.11 6.08 -12.42
C ASN A 539 20.07 6.38 -13.94
N TYR A 540 20.47 7.59 -14.29
CA TYR A 540 20.44 8.09 -15.67
C TYR A 540 21.28 7.25 -16.64
N ARG A 541 22.31 6.54 -16.12
CA ARG A 541 23.16 5.62 -16.91
C ARG A 541 22.41 4.40 -17.42
N LYS A 542 21.48 3.82 -16.63
CA LYS A 542 20.61 2.73 -17.09
C LYS A 542 19.38 3.22 -17.87
N ALA A 543 18.84 4.40 -17.53
CA ALA A 543 17.67 4.96 -18.23
C ALA A 543 17.97 5.34 -19.70
N ALA A 544 19.14 5.95 -19.95
CA ALA A 544 19.50 6.48 -21.28
C ALA A 544 19.40 5.47 -22.43
N PRO A 545 20.07 4.30 -22.41
CA PRO A 545 20.00 3.36 -23.53
C PRO A 545 18.59 2.83 -23.79
N LEU A 546 17.74 2.68 -22.75
CA LEU A 546 16.35 2.26 -22.92
C LEU A 546 15.48 3.34 -23.57
N ILE A 547 15.73 4.62 -23.26
CA ILE A 547 15.07 5.76 -23.91
C ILE A 547 15.53 5.86 -25.37
N GLU A 548 16.84 5.81 -25.62
CA GLU A 548 17.43 5.97 -26.95
C GLU A 548 17.04 4.82 -27.90
N ASP A 549 16.96 3.58 -27.39
CA ASP A 549 16.39 2.43 -28.10
C ASP A 549 14.88 2.59 -28.31
N GLY A 550 14.13 2.96 -27.27
CA GLY A 550 12.68 3.16 -27.33
C GLY A 550 12.24 4.20 -28.37
N VAL A 551 12.92 5.36 -28.44
CA VAL A 551 12.68 6.39 -29.46
C VAL A 551 13.01 5.90 -30.88
N LYS A 552 14.04 5.05 -31.04
CA LYS A 552 14.42 4.49 -32.35
C LYS A 552 13.43 3.43 -32.85
N GLN A 553 13.03 2.49 -31.97
CA GLN A 553 12.12 1.39 -32.26
C GLN A 553 10.66 1.88 -32.40
N TYR A 554 10.20 2.70 -31.46
CA TYR A 554 8.81 3.08 -31.31
C TYR A 554 8.60 4.57 -31.60
N ARG A 555 9.04 5.04 -32.78
CA ARG A 555 9.05 6.46 -33.18
C ARG A 555 7.71 7.20 -33.02
N ALA A 556 6.60 6.48 -33.11
CA ALA A 556 5.23 7.00 -32.94
C ALA A 556 4.73 6.97 -31.48
N ASN A 557 5.36 6.21 -30.58
CA ASN A 557 5.08 6.29 -29.15
C ASN A 557 5.77 7.55 -28.58
N GLN A 558 4.94 8.44 -28.04
CA GLN A 558 5.36 9.76 -27.57
C GLN A 558 5.85 9.73 -26.11
N ASP A 559 5.53 8.68 -25.34
CA ASP A 559 5.97 8.50 -23.95
C ASP A 559 7.50 8.36 -23.88
N PHE A 560 8.12 7.68 -24.85
CA PHE A 560 9.58 7.64 -24.96
C PHE A 560 10.20 9.03 -25.21
N ARG A 561 9.50 9.92 -25.94
CA ARG A 561 9.96 11.30 -26.14
C ARG A 561 9.76 12.16 -24.88
N TYR A 562 8.69 11.93 -24.11
CA TYR A 562 8.49 12.55 -22.79
C TYR A 562 9.62 12.15 -21.82
N TYR A 563 9.98 10.86 -21.77
CA TYR A 563 11.10 10.41 -20.95
C TYR A 563 12.47 10.89 -21.48
N ALA A 564 12.63 11.07 -22.80
CA ALA A 564 13.81 11.75 -23.36
C ALA A 564 13.90 13.21 -22.90
N GLY A 565 12.79 13.96 -22.92
CA GLY A 565 12.70 15.33 -22.38
C GLY A 565 13.06 15.38 -20.89
N ARG A 566 12.54 14.44 -20.08
CA ARG A 566 12.91 14.32 -18.67
C ARG A 566 14.39 13.98 -18.47
N LEU A 567 14.96 13.08 -19.27
CA LEU A 567 16.39 12.77 -19.21
C LEU A 567 17.26 13.97 -19.61
N ALA A 568 16.87 14.74 -20.62
CA ALA A 568 17.54 15.98 -21.00
C ALA A 568 17.47 17.03 -19.86
N LEU A 569 16.33 17.16 -19.20
CA LEU A 569 16.14 18.02 -18.02
C LEU A 569 17.08 17.61 -16.86
N TYR A 570 17.15 16.32 -16.51
CA TYR A 570 18.08 15.81 -15.49
C TYR A 570 19.56 15.94 -15.90
N ARG A 571 19.87 15.88 -17.21
CA ARG A 571 21.20 16.16 -17.79
C ARG A 571 21.52 17.66 -17.92
N LYS A 572 20.68 18.55 -17.38
CA LYS A 572 20.78 20.03 -17.46
C LYS A 572 20.76 20.62 -18.87
N LYS A 573 20.24 19.88 -19.86
CA LYS A 573 20.08 20.34 -21.24
C LYS A 573 18.72 21.02 -21.44
N TYR A 574 18.52 22.18 -20.83
CA TYR A 574 17.19 22.78 -20.67
C TYR A 574 16.50 23.08 -22.02
N GLY A 575 17.15 23.76 -22.95
CA GLY A 575 16.61 24.01 -24.30
C GLY A 575 16.50 22.77 -25.21
N GLU A 576 17.10 21.63 -24.87
CA GLU A 576 16.81 20.34 -25.52
C GLU A 576 15.50 19.75 -24.97
N ALA A 577 15.38 19.72 -23.63
CA ALA A 577 14.18 19.26 -22.94
C ALA A 577 12.94 20.09 -23.29
N TYR A 578 13.06 21.42 -23.31
CA TYR A 578 11.97 22.34 -23.66
C TYR A 578 11.43 22.08 -25.07
N ARG A 579 12.31 21.96 -26.07
CA ARG A 579 11.90 21.64 -27.45
C ARG A 579 11.23 20.27 -27.55
N MET A 580 11.68 19.27 -26.78
CA MET A 580 11.00 17.98 -26.71
C MET A 580 9.58 18.11 -26.13
N PHE A 581 9.40 18.76 -24.98
CA PHE A 581 8.08 18.95 -24.36
C PHE A 581 7.14 19.83 -25.22
N HIS A 582 7.65 20.89 -25.82
CA HIS A 582 6.90 21.74 -26.75
C HIS A 582 6.44 20.96 -27.99
N SER A 583 7.27 20.06 -28.54
CA SER A 583 6.89 19.19 -29.66
C SER A 583 5.76 18.20 -29.31
N LEU A 584 5.70 17.75 -28.05
CA LEU A 584 4.63 16.89 -27.54
C LEU A 584 3.31 17.65 -27.40
N ILE A 585 3.37 18.86 -26.83
CA ILE A 585 2.21 19.74 -26.69
C ILE A 585 1.60 20.08 -28.06
N ASN A 586 2.44 20.42 -29.04
CA ASN A 586 2.00 20.67 -30.42
C ASN A 586 1.47 19.42 -31.13
N ALA A 587 1.94 18.23 -30.76
CA ALA A 587 1.37 16.94 -31.18
C ALA A 587 0.07 16.57 -30.44
N GLY A 588 -0.51 17.50 -29.65
CA GLY A 588 -1.79 17.32 -28.98
C GLY A 588 -1.73 16.67 -27.59
N TYR A 589 -0.54 16.43 -27.02
CA TYR A 589 -0.41 15.74 -25.73
C TYR A 589 -0.65 16.70 -24.56
N ARG A 590 -1.84 16.60 -23.97
CA ARG A 590 -2.33 17.48 -22.88
C ARG A 590 -2.20 16.86 -21.49
N GLN A 591 -1.11 16.14 -21.20
CA GLN A 591 -0.86 15.63 -19.84
C GLN A 591 -0.22 16.73 -18.98
N ASN A 592 -0.75 16.94 -17.77
CA ASN A 592 -0.29 18.00 -16.86
C ASN A 592 1.20 17.90 -16.50
N ASP A 593 1.75 16.68 -16.47
CA ASP A 593 3.17 16.42 -16.28
C ASP A 593 4.05 16.93 -17.45
N ILE A 594 3.55 16.90 -18.70
CA ILE A 594 4.27 17.45 -19.87
C ILE A 594 4.34 18.98 -19.77
N TYR A 595 3.23 19.62 -19.38
CA TYR A 595 3.19 21.05 -19.10
C TYR A 595 4.11 21.42 -17.91
N PHE A 596 4.10 20.64 -16.82
CA PHE A 596 4.96 20.87 -15.66
C PHE A 596 6.45 20.75 -16.00
N TYR A 597 6.89 19.63 -16.60
CA TYR A 597 8.30 19.45 -16.96
C TYR A 597 8.74 20.36 -18.13
N GLY A 598 7.82 20.74 -19.02
CA GLY A 598 8.02 21.78 -20.02
C GLY A 598 8.26 23.15 -19.40
N GLY A 599 7.45 23.54 -18.41
CA GLY A 599 7.63 24.78 -17.64
C GLY A 599 8.94 24.79 -16.85
N MET A 600 9.30 23.66 -16.20
CA MET A 600 10.61 23.50 -15.56
C MET A 600 11.77 23.68 -16.55
N ALA A 601 11.66 23.11 -17.76
CA ALA A 601 12.68 23.25 -18.79
C ALA A 601 12.79 24.70 -19.26
N ALA A 602 11.68 25.34 -19.63
CA ALA A 602 11.63 26.75 -20.03
C ALA A 602 12.24 27.67 -18.97
N MET A 603 11.87 27.50 -17.69
CA MET A 603 12.33 28.34 -16.59
C MET A 603 13.85 28.21 -16.35
N LYS A 604 14.43 27.02 -16.54
CA LYS A 604 15.88 26.82 -16.41
C LYS A 604 16.66 27.14 -17.69
N ASP A 605 15.97 27.36 -18.80
CA ASP A 605 16.51 27.85 -20.09
C ASP A 605 16.39 29.39 -20.24
N GLY A 606 15.85 30.09 -19.23
CA GLY A 606 15.65 31.55 -19.24
C GLY A 606 14.37 32.03 -19.95
N GLN A 607 13.48 31.12 -20.34
CA GLN A 607 12.25 31.42 -21.07
C GLN A 607 11.06 31.63 -20.12
N GLU A 608 11.13 32.66 -19.27
CA GLU A 608 10.21 32.86 -18.13
C GLU A 608 8.72 32.95 -18.53
N ALA A 609 8.38 33.73 -19.56
CA ALA A 609 7.00 33.85 -20.03
C ALA A 609 6.42 32.52 -20.57
N ALA A 610 7.24 31.70 -21.22
CA ALA A 610 6.86 30.35 -21.64
C ALA A 610 6.70 29.41 -20.44
N ALA A 611 7.55 29.55 -19.42
CA ALA A 611 7.45 28.79 -18.19
C ALA A 611 6.16 29.08 -17.43
N GLU A 612 5.78 30.35 -17.27
CA GLU A 612 4.55 30.74 -16.59
C GLU A 612 3.30 30.19 -17.31
N TYR A 613 3.22 30.35 -18.63
CA TYR A 613 2.13 29.77 -19.43
C TYR A 613 2.02 28.25 -19.24
N LEU A 614 3.16 27.53 -19.30
CA LEU A 614 3.18 26.08 -19.14
C LEU A 614 2.83 25.64 -17.71
N PHE A 615 3.28 26.35 -16.67
CA PHE A 615 2.87 26.08 -15.30
C PHE A 615 1.37 26.34 -15.07
N LYS A 616 0.82 27.42 -15.63
CA LYS A 616 -0.63 27.70 -15.60
C LYS A 616 -1.45 26.59 -16.29
N MET A 617 -0.95 26.06 -17.40
CA MET A 617 -1.56 24.92 -18.10
C MET A 617 -1.43 23.60 -17.31
N ALA A 618 -0.35 23.40 -16.54
CA ALA A 618 -0.16 22.21 -15.70
C ALA A 618 -1.15 22.15 -14.52
N VAL A 619 -1.39 23.29 -13.85
CA VAL A 619 -2.30 23.37 -12.68
C VAL A 619 -3.77 23.26 -13.08
N ARG A 620 -4.14 23.73 -14.28
CA ARG A 620 -5.51 23.82 -14.82
C ARG A 620 -6.41 22.65 -14.45
N ASP A 621 -5.93 21.42 -14.67
CA ASP A 621 -6.66 20.17 -14.44
C ASP A 621 -5.99 19.31 -13.34
N ASN A 622 -5.00 19.84 -12.59
CA ASN A 622 -4.45 19.21 -11.38
C ASN A 622 -3.83 20.23 -10.41
N VAL A 623 -4.61 20.65 -9.41
CA VAL A 623 -4.19 21.57 -8.33
C VAL A 623 -3.01 21.04 -7.51
N SER A 624 -2.81 19.71 -7.42
CA SER A 624 -1.69 19.13 -6.64
C SER A 624 -0.30 19.49 -7.17
N LEU A 625 -0.20 20.07 -8.38
CA LEU A 625 1.06 20.54 -8.96
C LEU A 625 1.43 21.95 -8.50
N GLU A 626 0.50 22.74 -7.96
CA GLU A 626 0.74 24.13 -7.56
C GLU A 626 1.85 24.24 -6.50
N LYS A 627 1.80 23.42 -5.44
CA LYS A 627 2.87 23.34 -4.43
C LYS A 627 4.22 22.97 -5.04
N ARG A 628 4.24 22.01 -5.98
CA ARG A 628 5.47 21.57 -6.67
C ARG A 628 6.05 22.65 -7.58
N ILE A 629 5.23 23.54 -8.13
CA ILE A 629 5.66 24.68 -8.92
C ILE A 629 6.28 25.75 -8.01
N GLU A 630 5.71 25.97 -6.82
CA GLU A 630 6.24 26.93 -5.85
C GLU A 630 7.54 26.45 -5.17
N GLU A 631 7.69 25.14 -4.94
CA GLU A 631 8.96 24.50 -4.58
C GLU A 631 10.04 24.75 -5.67
N VAL A 632 9.69 24.57 -6.95
CA VAL A 632 10.57 24.82 -8.10
C VAL A 632 10.96 26.29 -8.29
N ARG A 633 10.03 27.23 -8.02
CA ARG A 633 10.24 28.69 -8.06
C ARG A 633 11.15 29.17 -6.93
N SER A 634 10.84 28.77 -5.69
CA SER A 634 11.63 29.12 -4.50
C SER A 634 13.05 28.54 -4.48
N GLY A 635 13.37 27.64 -5.43
CA GLY A 635 14.71 27.07 -5.61
C GLY A 635 15.04 25.92 -4.65
N ASN A 636 14.08 25.57 -3.78
CA ASN A 636 14.13 24.36 -2.95
C ASN A 636 14.12 23.09 -3.83
N ARG A 637 14.72 22.00 -3.35
CA ARG A 637 15.09 20.82 -4.16
C ARG A 637 14.70 19.49 -3.54
#